data_AF-A0A7L0MN90-F1
#
_entry.id   AF-A0A7L0MN90-F1
#
_cell.length_a   1.000
_cell.length_b   1.000
_cell.length_c   1.000
_cell.angle_alpha   90.00
_cell.angle_beta   90.00
_cell.angle_gamma   90.00
#
_symmetry.space_group_name_H-M   'P 1'
#
loop_
_entity.id
_entity.type
_entity.pdbx_description
1 polymer ?
#
loop_
_entity_poly.entity_id
_entity_poly.type
_entity_poly.pdbx_seq_one_letter_code
_entity_poly.pdbx_strand_id
1 'polypeptide(L)'
;GGMLTSVDDLTESNFLAEPAELYTSKTSGFCIGIYRNVNGQLLWQDNNALDFLNWGEGQPLENQLDYRVELSAFSGCWSILSCPSQRGFICKKPKIHPLLFALYLFTDAKKDKEHGHMNMWVLLTLVLIILLGMGFILFFLFKIKTQSETEREMRKYSTVLEYNCALT
;
A
#
# COMPACT_ATOMS: atom_id res chain seq x y z
N GLY A 1 10.88 10.91 0.41
CA GLY A 1 11.67 10.74 1.65
C GLY A 1 12.93 9.94 1.35
N GLY A 2 13.80 9.72 2.35
CA GLY A 2 15.01 8.88 2.28
C GLY A 2 15.09 7.92 3.47
N MET A 3 16.09 7.03 3.49
CA MET A 3 16.32 6.03 4.55
C MET A 3 17.69 6.26 5.22
N LEU A 4 17.95 5.63 6.37
CA LEU A 4 19.30 5.62 6.93
C LEU A 4 20.28 5.01 5.92
N THR A 5 21.50 5.56 5.87
CA THR A 5 22.45 5.22 4.81
C THR A 5 22.91 3.77 4.88
N SER A 6 22.89 3.10 3.73
CA SER A 6 23.79 1.97 3.47
C SER A 6 25.18 2.48 3.11
N VAL A 7 26.16 1.58 3.11
CA VAL A 7 27.50 1.82 2.58
C VAL A 7 27.87 0.63 1.71
N ASP A 8 27.97 0.88 0.41
CA ASP A 8 28.11 -0.16 -0.60
C ASP A 8 29.60 -0.46 -0.91
N ASP A 9 30.48 0.53 -0.75
CA ASP A 9 31.91 0.40 -1.01
C ASP A 9 32.78 1.39 -0.21
N LEU A 10 34.10 1.27 -0.38
CA LEU A 10 35.10 2.14 0.27
C LEU A 10 34.97 3.60 -0.16
N THR A 11 34.57 3.87 -1.41
CA THR A 11 34.42 5.23 -1.93
C THR A 11 33.24 5.93 -1.24
N GLU A 12 32.11 5.24 -1.11
CA GLU A 12 30.97 5.73 -0.33
C GLU A 12 31.35 5.91 1.15
N SER A 13 32.09 4.96 1.75
CA SER A 13 32.54 5.11 3.14
C SER A 13 33.41 6.34 3.36
N ASN A 14 34.34 6.62 2.45
CA ASN A 14 35.21 7.81 2.53
C ASN A 14 34.41 9.11 2.31
N PHE A 15 33.47 9.10 1.37
CA PHE A 15 32.55 10.21 1.13
C PHE A 15 31.72 10.56 2.37
N LEU A 16 31.34 9.56 3.18
CA LEU A 16 30.62 9.80 4.44
C LEU A 16 31.52 10.28 5.58
N ALA A 17 32.78 9.84 5.60
CA ALA A 17 33.74 10.20 6.65
C ALA A 17 34.18 11.67 6.59
N GLU A 18 34.45 12.21 5.39
CA GLU A 18 34.94 13.58 5.22
C GLU A 18 34.00 14.63 5.84
N PRO A 19 32.69 14.64 5.57
CA PRO A 19 31.77 15.56 6.24
C PRO A 19 31.61 15.27 7.73
N ALA A 20 31.72 14.01 8.16
CA ALA A 20 31.54 13.61 9.55
C ALA A 20 32.66 14.16 10.46
N GLU A 21 33.89 14.23 9.95
CA GLU A 21 35.07 14.77 10.64
C GLU A 21 34.85 16.22 11.12
N LEU A 22 34.11 17.01 10.34
CA LEU A 22 33.76 18.40 10.66
C LEU A 22 32.88 18.53 11.92
N TYR A 23 32.25 17.44 12.35
CA TYR A 23 31.35 17.40 13.51
C TYR A 23 31.94 16.70 14.73
N THR A 24 33.23 16.33 14.71
CA THR A 24 33.94 15.69 15.84
C THR A 24 33.82 16.46 17.16
N SER A 25 33.71 17.80 17.10
CA SER A 25 33.50 18.66 18.28
C SER A 25 32.08 18.60 18.86
N LYS A 26 31.10 18.07 18.12
CA LYS A 26 29.67 18.06 18.48
C LYS A 26 29.11 16.66 18.71
N THR A 27 29.62 15.66 17.99
CA THR A 27 29.20 14.28 18.08
C THR A 27 30.38 13.35 17.87
N SER A 28 30.39 12.24 18.58
CA SER A 28 31.35 11.15 18.39
C SER A 28 31.03 10.29 17.16
N GLY A 29 29.80 10.36 16.63
CA GLY A 29 29.41 9.58 15.46
C GLY A 29 27.98 9.78 15.01
N PHE A 30 27.61 9.07 13.95
CA PHE A 30 26.31 9.14 13.30
C PHE A 30 25.72 7.75 13.09
N CYS A 31 24.44 7.61 13.40
CA CYS A 31 23.67 6.40 13.13
C CYS A 31 23.60 6.11 11.63
N ILE A 32 23.90 4.87 11.26
CA ILE A 32 23.76 4.35 9.89
C ILE A 32 22.70 3.24 9.83
N GLY A 33 22.36 2.80 8.62
CA GLY A 33 21.20 1.95 8.35
C GLY A 33 21.39 0.46 8.63
N ILE A 34 22.41 0.03 9.39
CA ILE A 34 22.56 -1.38 9.76
C ILE A 34 21.60 -1.72 10.90
N TYR A 35 20.89 -2.83 10.77
CA TYR A 35 20.11 -3.44 11.84
C TYR A 35 20.35 -4.94 11.91
N ARG A 36 20.00 -5.53 13.06
CA ARG A 36 20.05 -6.98 13.29
C ARG A 36 18.64 -7.57 13.21
N ASN A 37 18.46 -8.63 12.43
CA ASN A 37 17.19 -9.33 12.35
C ASN A 37 17.02 -10.36 13.49
N VAL A 38 15.84 -11.00 13.56
CA VAL A 38 15.52 -12.03 14.57
C VAL A 38 16.42 -13.26 14.53
N ASN A 39 17.04 -13.54 13.38
CA ASN A 39 17.99 -14.64 13.19
C ASN A 39 19.42 -14.22 13.55
N GLY A 40 19.61 -12.98 14.02
CA GLY A 40 20.91 -12.44 14.40
C GLY A 40 21.77 -11.95 13.24
N GLN A 41 21.23 -11.90 12.01
CA GLN A 41 21.94 -11.43 10.82
C GLN A 41 21.93 -9.91 10.73
N LEU A 42 23.05 -9.33 10.30
CA LEU A 42 23.17 -7.91 10.01
C LEU A 42 22.69 -7.62 8.59
N LEU A 43 21.86 -6.59 8.44
CA LEU A 43 21.24 -6.19 7.20
C LEU A 43 21.17 -4.67 7.09
N TRP A 44 21.18 -4.15 5.87
CA TRP A 44 20.86 -2.75 5.61
C TRP A 44 19.34 -2.54 5.57
N GLN A 45 18.87 -1.41 6.10
CA GLN A 45 17.44 -1.04 6.10
C GLN A 45 16.86 -0.80 4.70
N ASP A 46 17.69 -0.50 3.71
CA ASP A 46 17.30 -0.30 2.31
C ASP A 46 17.35 -1.59 1.47
N ASN A 47 17.57 -2.74 2.12
CA ASN A 47 17.74 -4.06 1.51
C ASN A 47 18.96 -4.20 0.59
N ASN A 48 19.94 -3.30 0.65
CA ASN A 48 21.22 -3.53 -0.01
C ASN A 48 21.95 -4.73 0.61
N ALA A 49 22.79 -5.38 -0.19
CA ALA A 49 23.65 -6.46 0.27
C ALA A 49 24.73 -5.91 1.23
N LEU A 50 25.00 -6.64 2.31
CA LEU A 50 26.05 -6.28 3.28
C LEU A 50 27.40 -6.86 2.82
N ASP A 51 27.88 -6.42 1.66
CA ASP A 51 29.09 -6.96 1.01
C ASP A 51 30.35 -6.16 1.37
N PHE A 52 30.18 -4.97 1.92
CA PHE A 52 31.25 -4.10 2.41
C PHE A 52 31.12 -3.93 3.92
N LEU A 53 32.26 -3.99 4.62
CA LEU A 53 32.35 -3.79 6.06
C LEU A 53 33.51 -2.84 6.38
N ASN A 54 33.27 -1.82 7.20
CA ASN A 54 34.30 -0.89 7.65
C ASN A 54 34.33 -0.80 9.19
N TRP A 55 34.32 -1.95 9.87
CA TRP A 55 34.38 -2.00 11.33
C TRP A 55 35.67 -1.37 11.87
N GLY A 56 35.55 -0.61 12.96
CA GLY A 56 36.68 -0.14 13.73
C GLY A 56 37.42 -1.29 14.42
N GLU A 57 38.63 -1.01 14.89
CA GLU A 57 39.45 -2.00 15.58
C GLU A 57 38.72 -2.59 16.80
N GLY A 58 38.70 -3.93 16.90
CA GLY A 58 38.00 -4.64 17.96
C GLY A 58 36.47 -4.66 17.86
N GLN A 59 35.90 -4.23 16.72
CA GLN A 59 34.46 -4.28 16.44
C GLN A 59 34.15 -5.32 15.34
N PRO A 60 32.93 -5.89 15.32
CA PRO A 60 31.88 -5.75 16.32
C PRO A 60 32.21 -6.51 17.63
N LEU A 61 31.83 -5.94 18.78
CA LEU A 61 31.83 -6.67 20.05
C LEU A 61 30.78 -7.80 20.00
N GLU A 62 31.25 -9.04 20.10
CA GLU A 62 30.39 -10.22 20.12
C GLU A 62 29.46 -10.17 21.35
N ASN A 63 28.16 -10.46 21.16
CA ASN A 63 27.12 -10.61 22.20
C ASN A 63 26.26 -9.40 22.61
N GLN A 64 26.17 -8.34 21.82
CA GLN A 64 25.11 -7.33 22.04
C GLN A 64 23.83 -7.71 21.30
N LEU A 65 22.72 -7.84 22.04
CA LEU A 65 21.41 -8.23 21.50
C LEU A 65 20.65 -7.03 20.92
N ASP A 66 20.81 -5.86 21.53
CA ASP A 66 20.20 -4.61 21.08
C ASP A 66 21.31 -3.58 20.87
N TYR A 67 21.65 -3.35 19.61
CA TYR A 67 22.62 -2.35 19.25
C TYR A 67 22.25 -1.64 17.96
N ARG A 68 22.70 -0.39 17.89
CA ARG A 68 22.76 0.38 16.65
C ARG A 68 24.19 0.38 16.15
N VAL A 69 24.37 0.51 14.84
CA VAL A 69 25.68 0.77 14.26
C VAL A 69 25.81 2.25 13.96
N GLU A 70 26.98 2.80 14.24
CA GLU A 70 27.33 4.15 13.85
C GLU A 70 28.60 4.23 13.04
N LEU A 71 28.71 5.30 12.27
CA LEU A 71 29.95 5.80 11.70
C LEU A 71 30.59 6.78 12.68
N SER A 72 31.81 6.46 13.12
CA SER A 72 32.62 7.33 13.97
C SER A 72 32.96 8.62 13.25
N ALA A 73 32.67 9.77 13.86
CA ALA A 73 33.05 11.06 13.31
C ALA A 73 34.58 11.26 13.27
N PHE A 74 35.31 10.57 14.14
CA PHE A 74 36.77 10.71 14.25
C PHE A 74 37.54 9.79 13.31
N SER A 75 37.10 8.53 13.15
CA SER A 75 37.82 7.52 12.37
C SER A 75 37.16 7.16 11.04
N GLY A 76 35.88 7.52 10.84
CA GLY A 76 35.09 7.06 9.69
C GLY A 76 34.71 5.58 9.72
N CYS A 77 35.28 4.79 10.64
CA CYS A 77 34.96 3.37 10.83
C CYS A 77 33.68 3.18 11.65
N TRP A 78 33.13 1.97 11.57
CA TRP A 78 31.89 1.60 12.20
C TRP A 78 32.10 1.03 13.60
N SER A 79 31.19 1.35 14.52
CA SER A 79 31.19 0.80 15.87
C SER A 79 29.78 0.45 16.33
N ILE A 80 29.70 -0.51 17.25
CA ILE A 80 28.48 -0.89 17.93
C ILE A 80 28.18 0.14 19.04
N LEU A 81 26.92 0.57 19.09
CA LEU A 81 26.36 1.47 20.09
C LEU A 81 25.40 0.69 20.99
N SER A 82 25.81 0.46 22.23
CA SER A 82 25.12 -0.38 23.22
C SER A 82 23.83 0.22 23.79
N CYS A 83 23.47 1.46 23.43
CA CYS A 83 22.27 2.13 23.92
C CYS A 83 21.78 3.18 22.91
N PRO A 84 20.45 3.37 22.76
CA PRO A 84 19.88 4.44 21.95
C PRO A 84 20.12 5.80 22.62
N SER A 85 21.33 6.33 22.47
CA SER A 85 21.64 7.72 22.78
C SER A 85 21.17 8.62 21.63
N GLN A 86 20.86 9.89 21.93
CA GLN A 86 20.57 10.89 20.90
C GLN A 86 21.85 11.16 20.10
N ARG A 87 22.03 10.39 19.02
CA ARG A 87 23.10 10.60 18.03
C ARG A 87 22.49 11.20 16.77
N GLY A 88 23.30 11.96 16.04
CA GLY A 88 22.97 12.35 14.68
C GLY A 88 22.79 11.12 13.78
N PHE A 89 22.19 11.30 12.61
CA PHE A 89 21.96 10.23 11.65
C PHE A 89 22.33 10.69 10.24
N ILE A 90 22.76 9.75 9.40
CA ILE A 90 23.03 9.99 7.99
C ILE A 90 21.97 9.27 7.17
N CYS A 91 21.31 10.00 6.27
CA CYS A 91 20.30 9.45 5.37
C CYS A 91 20.80 9.40 3.93
N LYS A 92 20.45 8.32 3.21
CA LYS A 92 20.64 8.14 1.77
C LYS A 92 19.29 8.28 1.06
N LYS A 93 19.32 8.89 -0.13
CA LYS A 93 18.15 8.99 -1.01
C LYS A 93 18.56 8.66 -2.45
N PRO A 94 17.70 7.98 -3.23
CA PRO A 94 17.97 7.75 -4.64
C PRO A 94 18.11 9.09 -5.39
N LYS A 95 19.09 9.16 -6.28
CA LYS A 95 19.23 10.28 -7.21
C LYS A 95 18.17 10.13 -8.30
N ILE A 96 17.10 10.91 -8.21
CA ILE A 96 16.07 10.93 -9.26
C ILE A 96 16.58 11.77 -10.42
N HIS A 97 16.68 11.16 -11.61
CA HIS A 97 16.97 11.92 -12.82
C HIS A 97 15.76 12.79 -13.20
N PRO A 98 15.97 14.02 -13.73
CA PRO A 98 14.87 14.94 -14.05
C PRO A 98 13.78 14.32 -14.95
N LEU A 99 14.18 13.48 -15.91
CA LEU A 99 13.25 12.76 -16.78
C LEU A 99 12.41 11.71 -16.04
N LEU A 100 13.02 10.95 -15.13
CA LEU A 100 12.31 9.98 -14.30
C LEU A 100 11.36 10.69 -13.32
N PHE A 101 11.76 11.84 -12.78
CA PHE A 101 10.90 12.64 -11.92
C PHE A 101 9.69 13.20 -12.68
N ALA A 102 9.91 13.72 -13.89
CA ALA A 102 8.83 14.19 -14.76
C ALA A 102 7.87 13.04 -15.09
N LEU A 103 8.39 11.88 -15.50
CA LEU A 103 7.59 10.70 -15.82
C LEU A 103 6.77 10.23 -14.61
N TYR A 104 7.39 10.21 -13.42
CA TYR A 104 6.72 9.88 -12.15
C TYR A 104 5.55 10.84 -11.87
N LEU A 105 5.78 12.16 -11.98
CA LEU A 105 4.72 13.17 -11.79
C LEU A 105 3.59 13.03 -12.82
N PHE A 106 3.89 12.73 -14.09
CA PHE A 106 2.87 12.50 -15.12
C PHE A 106 2.01 11.27 -14.81
N THR A 107 2.61 10.19 -14.29
CA THR A 107 1.86 8.98 -13.92
C THR A 107 0.99 9.18 -12.68
N ASP A 108 1.49 9.91 -11.68
CA ASP A 108 0.75 10.22 -10.46
C ASP A 108 -0.49 11.09 -10.77
N ALA A 109 -0.30 12.13 -11.59
CA ALA A 109 -1.40 12.98 -12.07
C ALA A 109 -2.44 12.23 -12.91
N LYS A 110 -2.08 11.09 -13.54
CA LYS A 110 -3.03 10.25 -14.28
C LYS A 110 -3.83 9.35 -13.34
N LYS A 111 -3.25 8.91 -12.22
CA LYS A 111 -3.88 8.01 -11.24
C LYS A 111 -5.10 8.63 -10.55
N ASP A 112 -5.07 9.92 -10.29
CA ASP A 112 -6.20 10.63 -9.68
C ASP A 112 -7.43 10.74 -10.59
N LYS A 113 -7.26 10.61 -11.92
CA LYS A 113 -8.37 10.73 -12.86
C LYS A 113 -9.20 9.46 -13.02
N GLU A 114 -8.66 8.27 -12.71
CA GLU A 114 -9.40 7.02 -12.88
C GLU A 114 -10.31 6.67 -11.69
N HIS A 115 -10.07 7.24 -10.50
CA HIS A 115 -10.86 6.90 -9.30
C HIS A 115 -12.22 7.62 -9.20
N GLY A 116 -12.43 8.71 -9.94
CA GLY A 116 -13.68 9.48 -9.92
C GLY A 116 -14.78 8.97 -10.85
N HIS A 117 -14.42 8.23 -11.91
CA HIS A 117 -15.37 7.83 -12.96
C HIS A 117 -16.14 6.54 -12.63
N MET A 118 -15.52 5.63 -11.87
CA MET A 118 -16.08 4.31 -11.58
C MET A 118 -17.29 4.38 -10.65
N ASN A 119 -17.29 5.27 -9.66
CA ASN A 119 -18.41 5.41 -8.73
C ASN A 119 -19.67 5.97 -9.40
N MET A 120 -19.53 6.86 -10.40
CA MET A 120 -20.68 7.39 -11.15
C MET A 120 -21.29 6.34 -12.08
N TRP A 121 -20.46 5.60 -12.83
CA TRP A 121 -20.95 4.54 -13.72
C TRP A 121 -21.58 3.37 -12.95
N VAL A 122 -21.05 3.01 -11.79
CA VAL A 122 -21.64 1.98 -10.92
C VAL A 122 -23.02 2.41 -10.40
N LEU A 123 -23.18 3.69 -10.02
CA LEU A 123 -24.48 4.17 -9.54
C LEU A 123 -25.53 4.23 -10.66
N LEU A 124 -25.14 4.68 -11.86
CA LEU A 124 -26.03 4.73 -13.03
C LEU A 124 -26.47 3.33 -13.49
N THR A 125 -25.54 2.36 -13.52
CA THR A 125 -25.86 0.98 -13.90
C THR A 125 -26.79 0.31 -12.88
N LEU A 126 -26.58 0.54 -11.58
CA LEU A 126 -27.44 0.03 -10.51
C LEU A 126 -28.88 0.57 -10.63
N VAL A 127 -29.05 1.87 -10.88
CA VAL A 127 -30.37 2.50 -11.06
C VAL A 127 -31.12 1.92 -12.26
N LEU A 128 -30.43 1.72 -13.39
CA LEU A 128 -31.02 1.14 -14.60
C LEU A 128 -31.54 -0.29 -14.35
N ILE A 129 -30.75 -1.12 -13.65
CA ILE A 129 -31.14 -2.50 -13.30
C ILE A 129 -32.39 -2.50 -12.41
N ILE A 130 -32.48 -1.59 -11.44
CA ILE A 130 -33.67 -1.48 -10.56
C ILE A 130 -34.91 -1.08 -11.37
N LEU A 131 -34.79 -0.14 -12.30
CA LEU A 131 -35.92 0.29 -13.14
C LEU A 131 -36.42 -0.83 -14.06
N LEU A 132 -35.49 -1.56 -14.69
CA LEU A 132 -35.84 -2.73 -15.51
C LEU A 132 -36.45 -3.85 -14.67
N GLY A 133 -35.91 -4.11 -13.48
CA GLY A 133 -36.45 -5.10 -12.54
C GLY A 133 -37.85 -4.74 -12.06
N MET A 134 -38.09 -3.50 -11.64
CA MET A 134 -39.41 -3.02 -11.21
C MET A 134 -40.43 -3.07 -12.34
N GLY A 135 -40.05 -2.63 -13.55
CA GLY A 135 -40.92 -2.70 -14.72
C GLY A 135 -41.30 -4.14 -15.08
N PHE A 136 -40.33 -5.06 -15.04
CA PHE A 136 -40.57 -6.48 -15.26
C PHE A 136 -41.49 -7.07 -14.19
N ILE A 137 -41.25 -6.81 -12.90
CA ILE A 137 -42.11 -7.28 -11.81
C ILE A 137 -43.54 -6.75 -11.98
N LEU A 138 -43.72 -5.46 -12.26
CA LEU A 138 -45.04 -4.88 -12.50
C LEU A 138 -45.74 -5.50 -13.71
N PHE A 139 -45.00 -5.75 -14.80
CA PHE A 139 -45.53 -6.44 -15.97
C PHE A 139 -45.97 -7.87 -15.65
N PHE A 140 -45.18 -8.62 -14.89
CA PHE A 140 -45.53 -9.98 -14.45
C PHE A 140 -46.74 -9.97 -13.52
N LEU A 141 -46.79 -9.06 -12.54
CA LEU A 141 -47.93 -8.92 -11.64
C LEU A 141 -49.19 -8.49 -12.38
N PHE A 142 -49.08 -7.59 -13.36
CA PHE A 142 -50.19 -7.21 -14.22
C PHE A 142 -50.68 -8.40 -15.04
N LYS A 143 -49.77 -9.15 -15.67
CA LYS A 143 -50.10 -10.36 -16.44
C LYS A 143 -50.79 -11.41 -15.55
N ILE A 144 -50.27 -11.66 -14.35
CA ILE A 144 -50.84 -12.59 -13.38
C ILE A 144 -52.25 -12.14 -12.96
N LYS A 145 -52.44 -10.84 -12.67
CA LYS A 145 -53.74 -10.29 -12.31
C LYS A 145 -54.76 -10.45 -13.45
N THR A 146 -54.39 -10.09 -14.68
CA THR A 146 -55.26 -10.18 -15.85
C THR A 146 -55.67 -11.62 -16.17
N GLN A 147 -54.77 -12.60 -16.02
CA GLN A 147 -55.12 -14.02 -16.17
C GLN A 147 -56.12 -14.47 -15.09
N SER A 148 -55.92 -14.06 -13.83
CA SER A 148 -56.81 -14.42 -12.73
C SER A 148 -58.22 -13.82 -12.86
N GLU A 149 -58.34 -12.61 -13.43
CA GLU A 149 -59.63 -11.98 -13.71
C GLU A 149 -60.36 -12.71 -14.85
N THR A 150 -59.63 -13.11 -15.90
CA THR A 150 -60.18 -13.87 -17.03
C THR A 150 -60.69 -15.25 -16.58
N GLU A 151 -59.95 -15.96 -15.73
CA GLU A 151 -60.38 -17.25 -15.17
C GLU A 151 -61.60 -17.12 -14.25
N ARG A 152 -61.72 -16.02 -13.49
CA ARG A 152 -62.87 -15.77 -12.62
C ARG A 152 -64.14 -15.51 -13.43
N GLU A 153 -64.05 -14.78 -14.52
CA GLU A 153 -65.17 -14.51 -15.42
C GLU A 153 -65.61 -15.77 -16.20
N MET A 154 -64.65 -16.58 -16.67
CA MET A 154 -64.94 -17.90 -17.25
C MET A 154 -65.64 -18.85 -16.26
N ARG A 155 -65.21 -18.86 -14.99
CA ARG A 155 -65.84 -19.68 -13.95
C ARG A 155 -67.28 -19.27 -13.70
N LYS A 156 -67.57 -17.96 -13.60
CA LYS A 156 -68.95 -17.44 -13.46
C LYS A 156 -69.82 -17.83 -14.64
N TYR A 157 -69.30 -17.69 -15.86
CA TYR A 157 -70.05 -18.06 -17.07
C TYR A 157 -70.39 -19.55 -17.08
N SER A 158 -69.45 -20.42 -16.70
CA SER A 158 -69.69 -21.86 -16.55
C SER A 158 -70.76 -22.18 -15.51
N THR A 159 -70.75 -21.52 -14.35
CA THR A 159 -71.76 -21.76 -13.29
C THR A 159 -73.16 -21.32 -13.73
N VAL A 160 -73.25 -20.20 -14.47
CA VAL A 160 -74.53 -19.72 -15.03
C VAL A 160 -75.04 -20.68 -16.12
N LEU A 161 -74.17 -21.22 -16.95
CA LEU A 161 -74.54 -22.16 -18.00
C LEU A 161 -74.99 -23.51 -17.42
N GLU A 162 -74.31 -24.04 -16.40
CA GLU A 162 -74.74 -25.24 -15.67
C GLU A 162 -76.11 -25.04 -15.00
N TYR A 163 -76.34 -23.89 -14.37
CA TYR A 163 -77.64 -23.54 -13.78
C TYR A 163 -78.77 -23.54 -14.82
N ASN A 164 -78.53 -22.95 -15.99
CA ASN A 164 -79.53 -22.89 -17.06
C ASN A 164 -79.81 -24.26 -17.71
N CYS A 165 -78.81 -25.16 -17.75
CA CYS A 165 -78.99 -26.51 -18.27
C CYS A 165 -79.79 -27.41 -17.31
N ALA A 166 -79.68 -27.19 -15.99
CA ALA A 166 -80.41 -27.95 -14.98
C ALA A 166 -81.91 -27.59 -14.87
N LEU A 167 -82.35 -26.49 -15.49
CA LEU A 167 -83.72 -25.99 -15.42
C LEU A 167 -84.60 -26.38 -16.64
N THR A 168 -84.07 -27.18 -17.56
CA THR A 168 -84.78 -27.75 -18.73
C THR A 168 -84.99 -29.25 -18.53
#